data_AF-A0A958B3B0-F1
#
_entry.id   AF-A0A958B3B0-F1
#
_cell.length_a   1.000
_cell.length_b   1.000
_cell.length_c   1.000
_cell.angle_alpha   90.00
_cell.angle_beta   90.00
_cell.angle_gamma   90.00
#
_symmetry.space_group_name_H-M   'P 1'
#
loop_
_entity.id
_entity.type
_entity.pdbx_description
1 polymer ?
#
loop_
_entity_poly.entity_id
_entity_poly.type
_entity_poly.pdbx_seq_one_letter_code
_entity_poly.pdbx_strand_id
1 'polypeptide(L)'
;MTKVHALPLAGEPPAELLRPLFRVYRAALGLLAFFFLLPDFLFVRPNAGLDPSWAIAINLAFERGMRFGEDFIFTFGPLGILSTRLNIGVSPLAMMVWDLFLMGSIAVVLYLTLRETRTYLSVFLVFLAAFLFRVVPPHTIALINTLFVIFLFLLIYHLWRGALWALALAVLY
;
A
#
# COMPACT_ATOMS: atom_id res chain seq x y z
N MET A 1 -57.77 -20.53 31.14
CA MET A 1 -56.66 -20.80 30.19
C MET A 1 -56.13 -19.46 29.69
N THR A 2 -55.10 -18.97 30.36
CA THR A 2 -54.52 -17.63 30.17
C THR A 2 -53.61 -17.66 28.94
N LYS A 3 -53.89 -16.84 27.92
CA LYS A 3 -52.98 -16.66 26.77
C LYS A 3 -51.69 -16.05 27.29
N VAL A 4 -50.63 -16.85 27.34
CA VAL A 4 -49.27 -16.36 27.57
C VAL A 4 -48.87 -15.56 26.34
N HIS A 5 -48.81 -14.23 26.47
CA HIS A 5 -48.16 -13.37 25.50
C HIS A 5 -46.67 -13.77 25.47
N ALA A 6 -46.26 -14.48 24.43
CA ALA A 6 -44.85 -14.67 24.15
C ALA A 6 -44.23 -13.29 23.91
N LEU A 7 -43.38 -12.84 24.84
CA LEU A 7 -42.48 -11.71 24.61
C LEU A 7 -41.69 -12.00 23.33
N PRO A 8 -41.58 -11.05 22.38
CA PRO A 8 -40.78 -11.26 21.19
C PRO A 8 -39.34 -11.54 21.64
N LEU A 9 -38.90 -12.78 21.40
CA LEU A 9 -37.50 -13.17 21.51
C LEU A 9 -36.68 -12.12 20.78
N ALA A 10 -35.71 -11.52 21.47
CA ALA A 10 -34.90 -10.38 21.03
C ALA A 10 -34.64 -10.45 19.52
N GLY A 11 -35.46 -9.72 18.77
CA GLY A 11 -35.50 -9.79 17.32
C GLY A 11 -34.17 -9.35 16.77
N GLU A 12 -33.67 -10.04 15.75
CA GLU A 12 -32.49 -9.59 15.04
C GLU A 12 -32.61 -8.09 14.71
N PRO A 13 -31.54 -7.31 14.94
CA PRO A 13 -31.59 -5.87 14.73
C PRO A 13 -32.07 -5.58 13.30
N PRO A 14 -33.00 -4.61 13.12
CA PRO A 14 -33.53 -4.27 11.81
C PRO A 14 -32.40 -4.07 10.79
N ALA A 15 -32.53 -4.61 9.59
CA ALA A 15 -31.50 -4.52 8.56
C ALA A 15 -31.07 -3.06 8.24
N GLU A 16 -31.92 -2.09 8.54
CA GLU A 16 -31.65 -0.66 8.44
C GLU A 16 -30.59 -0.16 9.44
N LEU A 17 -30.54 -0.72 10.66
CA LEU A 17 -29.51 -0.43 11.67
C LEU A 17 -28.14 -1.03 11.31
N LEU A 18 -28.11 -2.13 10.55
CA LEU A 18 -26.87 -2.81 10.17
C LEU A 18 -26.12 -2.14 9.01
N ARG A 19 -26.82 -1.38 8.15
CA ARG A 19 -26.22 -0.66 7.01
C ARG A 19 -25.23 0.45 7.41
N PRO A 20 -25.57 1.38 8.34
CA PRO A 20 -24.61 2.39 8.79
C PRO A 20 -23.43 1.74 9.54
N LEU A 21 -23.68 0.70 10.33
CA LEU A 21 -22.62 -0.04 11.02
C LEU A 21 -21.61 -0.64 10.04
N PHE A 22 -22.07 -1.25 8.94
CA PHE A 22 -21.16 -1.77 7.91
C PHE A 22 -20.32 -0.67 7.25
N ARG A 23 -20.91 0.51 6.98
CA ARG A 23 -20.18 1.65 6.41
C ARG A 23 -19.10 2.16 7.35
N VAL A 24 -19.42 2.31 8.64
CA VAL A 24 -18.48 2.74 9.67
C VAL A 24 -17.37 1.71 9.83
N TYR A 25 -17.71 0.42 9.91
CA TYR A 25 -16.73 -0.68 9.99
C TYR A 25 -15.76 -0.66 8.80
N ARG A 26 -16.29 -0.52 7.58
CA ARG A 26 -15.50 -0.45 6.35
C ARG A 26 -14.59 0.77 6.31
N ALA A 27 -15.08 1.93 6.75
CA ALA A 27 -14.27 3.15 6.82
C ALA A 27 -13.17 3.03 7.88
N ALA A 28 -13.50 2.56 9.08
CA ALA A 28 -12.56 2.41 10.18
C ALA A 28 -11.43 1.43 9.83
N LEU A 29 -11.76 0.23 9.35
CA LEU A 29 -10.75 -0.74 8.94
C LEU A 29 -10.00 -0.33 7.68
N GLY A 30 -10.64 0.39 6.76
CA GLY A 30 -9.97 0.95 5.59
C GLY A 30 -8.92 1.98 5.96
N LEU A 31 -9.23 2.89 6.90
CA LEU A 31 -8.28 3.87 7.42
C LEU A 31 -7.12 3.20 8.18
N LEU A 32 -7.44 2.18 8.98
CA LEU A 32 -6.43 1.43 9.72
C LEU A 32 -5.51 0.64 8.77
N ALA A 33 -6.07 0.02 7.73
CA ALA A 33 -5.30 -0.64 6.67
C ALA A 33 -4.41 0.35 5.92
N PHE A 34 -4.93 1.53 5.58
CA PHE A 34 -4.13 2.59 4.95
C PHE A 34 -2.96 2.99 5.82
N PHE A 35 -3.19 3.24 7.11
CA PHE A 35 -2.14 3.59 8.08
C PHE A 35 -1.03 2.52 8.15
N PHE A 36 -1.38 1.24 8.17
CA PHE A 36 -0.39 0.16 8.22
C PHE A 36 0.47 0.01 6.95
N LEU A 37 0.00 0.51 5.81
CA LEU A 37 0.73 0.47 4.54
C LEU A 37 1.61 1.72 4.30
N LEU A 38 1.54 2.72 5.19
CA LEU A 38 2.37 3.93 5.07
C LEU A 38 3.85 3.62 5.36
N PRO A 39 4.78 4.31 4.68
CA PRO A 39 6.20 4.19 4.99
C PRO A 39 6.51 4.76 6.39
N ASP A 40 7.40 4.09 7.12
CA ASP A 40 7.73 4.47 8.50
C ASP A 40 8.50 5.79 8.60
N PHE A 41 9.37 6.08 7.62
CA PHE A 41 10.25 7.24 7.64
C PHE A 41 10.47 7.80 6.24
N LEU A 42 10.57 9.13 6.12
CA LEU A 42 10.96 9.79 4.86
C LEU A 42 12.38 9.42 4.44
N PHE A 43 13.31 9.40 5.40
CA PHE A 43 14.70 9.02 5.18
C PHE A 43 15.17 7.99 6.21
N VAL A 44 16.05 7.10 5.76
CA VAL A 44 16.69 6.07 6.57
C VAL A 44 18.18 6.39 6.65
N ARG A 45 18.77 6.14 7.83
CA ARG A 45 20.23 6.21 8.01
C ARG A 45 20.84 4.87 7.60
N PRO A 46 22.00 4.86 6.93
CA PRO A 46 22.74 3.62 6.71
C PRO A 46 22.95 2.91 8.05
N ASN A 47 22.56 1.64 8.12
CA ASN A 47 22.68 0.81 9.31
C ASN A 47 23.57 -0.40 8.99
N ALA A 48 24.18 -1.00 10.00
CA ALA A 48 25.05 -2.18 9.92
C ALA A 48 24.27 -3.49 9.64
N GLY A 49 23.21 -3.41 8.84
CA GLY A 49 22.39 -4.55 8.42
C GLY A 49 23.03 -5.35 7.29
N LEU A 50 22.22 -6.18 6.62
CA LEU A 50 22.65 -6.95 5.45
C LEU A 50 23.04 -5.97 4.32
N ASP A 51 24.34 -5.80 4.14
CA ASP A 51 25.03 -4.97 3.17
C ASP A 51 24.32 -3.65 2.77
N PRO A 52 24.53 -2.53 3.49
CA PRO A 52 24.02 -1.22 3.07
C PRO A 52 24.75 -0.64 1.86
N SER A 53 25.85 -1.26 1.39
CA SER A 53 26.73 -0.67 0.38
C SER A 53 26.05 -0.48 -0.97
N TRP A 54 25.14 -1.37 -1.37
CA TRP A 54 24.40 -1.22 -2.63
C TRP A 54 23.53 0.04 -2.64
N ALA A 55 22.87 0.33 -1.52
CA ALA A 55 22.02 1.50 -1.37
C ALA A 55 22.86 2.79 -1.41
N ILE A 56 24.05 2.76 -0.80
CA ILE A 56 25.00 3.87 -0.85
C ILE A 56 25.53 4.05 -2.28
N ALA A 57 25.93 2.95 -2.95
CA ALA A 57 26.52 2.98 -4.27
C ALA A 57 25.58 3.60 -5.32
N ILE A 58 24.31 3.18 -5.35
CA ILE A 58 23.33 3.73 -6.29
C ILE A 58 23.08 5.23 -6.05
N ASN A 59 23.06 5.68 -4.79
CA ASN A 59 22.86 7.10 -4.47
C ASN A 59 24.11 7.94 -4.77
N LEU A 60 25.32 7.42 -4.53
CA LEU A 60 26.56 8.11 -4.90
C LEU A 60 26.73 8.21 -6.42
N ALA A 61 26.33 7.18 -7.17
CA ALA A 61 26.33 7.23 -8.63
C ALA A 61 25.43 8.38 -9.13
N PHE A 62 24.23 8.48 -8.56
CA PHE A 62 23.29 9.57 -8.85
C PHE A 62 23.84 10.95 -8.45
N GLU A 63 24.37 11.10 -7.24
CA GLU A 63 24.96 12.36 -6.75
C GLU A 63 26.13 12.83 -7.63
N ARG A 64 26.91 11.90 -8.18
CA ARG A 64 28.02 12.19 -9.10
C ARG A 64 27.58 12.44 -10.54
N GLY A 65 26.28 12.39 -10.83
CA GLY A 65 25.75 12.59 -12.18
C GLY A 65 26.09 11.47 -13.17
N MET A 66 26.37 10.25 -12.68
CA MET A 66 26.63 9.09 -13.53
C MET A 66 25.38 8.71 -14.32
N ARG A 67 25.53 8.39 -15.60
CA ARG A 67 24.43 7.98 -16.47
C ARG A 67 24.07 6.52 -16.22
N PHE A 68 22.84 6.28 -15.77
CA PHE A 68 22.35 4.92 -15.57
C PHE A 68 22.28 4.18 -16.90
N GLY A 69 22.81 2.96 -16.97
CA GLY A 69 22.89 2.17 -18.21
C GLY A 69 24.20 2.36 -19.00
N GLU A 70 24.98 3.40 -18.72
CA GLU A 70 26.27 3.68 -19.38
C GLU A 70 27.41 3.61 -18.36
N ASP A 71 27.35 4.46 -17.33
CA ASP A 71 28.40 4.59 -16.30
C ASP A 71 28.12 3.69 -15.08
N PHE A 72 26.84 3.41 -14.81
CA PHE A 72 26.41 2.64 -13.65
C PHE A 72 25.17 1.80 -13.99
N ILE A 73 25.17 0.52 -13.61
CA ILE A 73 24.06 -0.40 -13.82
C ILE A 73 23.73 -1.08 -12.50
N PHE A 74 22.45 -1.07 -12.14
CA PHE A 74 21.93 -1.79 -10.98
C PHE A 74 20.54 -2.35 -11.26
N THR A 75 20.17 -3.44 -10.59
CA THR A 75 18.96 -4.23 -10.87
C THR A 75 17.65 -3.47 -10.64
N PHE A 76 17.65 -2.40 -9.84
CA PHE A 76 16.47 -1.59 -9.55
C PHE A 76 16.27 -0.38 -10.48
N GLY A 77 17.11 -0.22 -11.50
CA GLY A 77 16.99 0.90 -12.44
C GLY A 77 17.25 2.28 -11.79
N PRO A 78 17.03 3.37 -12.54
CA PRO A 78 17.30 4.73 -12.05
C PRO A 78 16.39 5.16 -10.90
N LEU A 79 15.14 4.68 -10.84
CA LEU A 79 14.21 4.98 -9.74
C LEU A 79 14.54 4.25 -8.43
N GLY A 80 15.46 3.27 -8.48
CA GLY A 80 15.96 2.57 -7.30
C GLY A 80 16.51 3.50 -6.21
N ILE A 81 17.01 4.70 -6.58
CA ILE A 81 17.48 5.72 -5.62
C ILE A 81 16.40 6.13 -4.61
N LEU A 82 15.14 6.26 -5.04
CA LEU A 82 14.02 6.67 -4.18
C LEU A 82 13.62 5.55 -3.23
N SER A 83 13.89 4.31 -3.62
CA SER A 83 13.56 3.12 -2.84
C SER A 83 14.53 2.86 -1.69
N THR A 84 15.75 3.39 -1.74
CA THR A 84 16.73 3.26 -0.64
C THR A 84 16.40 4.16 0.54
N ARG A 85 15.64 5.24 0.32
CA ARG A 85 15.36 6.30 1.29
C ARG A 85 16.61 6.89 1.93
N LEU A 86 17.77 6.83 1.27
CA LEU A 86 18.98 7.49 1.76
C LEU A 86 18.94 8.98 1.40
N ASN A 87 19.39 9.82 2.34
CA ASN A 87 19.54 11.26 2.10
C ASN A 87 20.91 11.56 1.46
N ILE A 88 21.15 10.99 0.26
CA ILE A 88 22.38 11.15 -0.52
C ILE A 88 21.95 11.51 -1.95
N GLY A 89 22.31 12.69 -2.45
CA GLY A 89 21.96 13.16 -3.80
C GLY A 89 20.47 13.46 -4.07
N VAL A 90 19.53 12.90 -3.30
CA VAL A 90 18.08 13.08 -3.50
C VAL A 90 17.53 14.19 -2.62
N SER A 91 16.78 15.14 -3.20
CA SER A 91 16.16 16.22 -2.44
C SER A 91 14.98 15.75 -1.58
N PRO A 92 14.71 16.38 -0.42
CA PRO A 92 13.52 16.11 0.39
C PRO A 92 12.21 16.29 -0.37
N LEU A 93 12.16 17.26 -1.30
CA LEU A 93 10.98 17.48 -2.14
C LEU A 93 10.73 16.29 -3.07
N ALA A 94 11.77 15.75 -3.71
CA ALA A 94 11.65 14.58 -4.56
C ALA A 94 11.15 13.35 -3.76
N MET A 95 11.67 13.15 -2.55
CA MET A 95 11.19 12.08 -1.66
C MET A 95 9.73 12.30 -1.22
N MET A 96 9.34 13.54 -0.96
CA MET A 96 7.96 13.87 -0.59
C MET A 96 6.98 13.63 -1.75
N VAL A 97 7.35 14.02 -2.98
CA VAL A 97 6.55 13.74 -4.18
C VAL A 97 6.41 12.23 -4.39
N TRP A 98 7.50 11.48 -4.20
CA TRP A 98 7.50 10.02 -4.27
C TRP A 98 6.57 9.38 -3.22
N ASP A 99 6.62 9.86 -1.98
CA ASP A 99 5.76 9.37 -0.91
C ASP A 99 4.28 9.72 -1.16
N LEU A 100 3.98 10.91 -1.68
CA LEU A 100 2.61 11.28 -2.07
C LEU A 100 2.08 10.40 -3.21
N PHE A 101 2.93 10.09 -4.19
CA PHE A 101 2.58 9.17 -5.27
C PHE A 101 2.27 7.76 -4.74
N LEU A 102 3.12 7.24 -3.85
CA LEU A 102 2.92 5.96 -3.17
C LEU A 102 1.62 5.93 -2.36
N MET A 103 1.40 6.94 -1.52
CA MET A 103 0.21 7.06 -0.68
C MET A 103 -1.06 7.16 -1.52
N GLY A 104 -1.05 7.98 -2.57
CA GLY A 104 -2.17 8.12 -3.48
C GLY A 104 -2.53 6.79 -4.16
N SER A 105 -1.52 6.03 -4.56
CA SER A 105 -1.73 4.76 -5.24
C SER A 105 -2.21 3.65 -4.30
N ILE A 106 -1.67 3.58 -3.08
CA ILE A 106 -2.20 2.70 -2.02
C ILE A 106 -3.67 3.04 -1.73
N ALA A 107 -4.00 4.33 -1.62
CA ALA A 107 -5.37 4.78 -1.40
C ALA A 107 -6.30 4.36 -2.55
N VAL A 108 -5.84 4.46 -3.80
CA VAL A 108 -6.59 3.98 -4.98
C VAL A 108 -6.82 2.48 -4.90
N VAL A 109 -5.78 1.67 -4.68
CA VAL A 109 -5.91 0.20 -4.57
C VAL A 109 -6.86 -0.20 -3.43
N LEU A 110 -6.72 0.40 -2.25
CA LEU A 110 -7.60 0.15 -1.13
C LEU A 110 -9.05 0.57 -1.43
N TYR A 111 -9.26 1.73 -2.04
CA TYR A 111 -10.60 2.18 -2.44
C TYR A 111 -11.25 1.21 -3.43
N LEU A 112 -10.52 0.80 -4.47
CA LEU A 112 -10.99 -0.15 -5.48
C LEU A 112 -11.26 -1.54 -4.89
N THR A 113 -10.51 -1.94 -3.87
CA THR A 113 -10.73 -3.22 -3.19
C THR A 113 -11.95 -3.13 -2.27
N LEU A 114 -12.02 -2.09 -1.42
CA LEU A 114 -13.09 -1.89 -0.44
C LEU A 114 -14.44 -1.53 -1.06
N ARG A 115 -14.49 -0.97 -2.28
CA ARG A 115 -15.77 -0.76 -2.98
C ARG A 115 -16.41 -2.07 -3.43
N GLU A 116 -15.61 -3.10 -3.68
CA GLU A 116 -16.09 -4.42 -4.13
C GLU A 116 -16.42 -5.35 -2.94
N THR A 117 -15.94 -5.04 -1.73
CA THR A 117 -16.26 -5.81 -0.51
C THR A 117 -17.74 -5.65 -0.11
N ARG A 118 -18.40 -6.78 0.14
CA ARG A 118 -19.83 -6.84 0.48
C ARG A 118 -20.11 -7.38 1.88
N THR A 119 -19.12 -7.96 2.54
CA THR A 119 -19.27 -8.63 3.84
C THR A 119 -18.26 -8.11 4.86
N TYR A 120 -18.60 -8.16 6.16
CA TYR A 120 -17.68 -7.82 7.24
C TYR A 120 -16.38 -8.63 7.16
N LEU A 121 -16.48 -9.93 6.87
CA LEU A 121 -15.32 -10.81 6.71
C LEU A 121 -14.40 -10.33 5.57
N SER A 122 -14.94 -9.96 4.41
CA SER A 122 -14.10 -9.49 3.30
C SER A 122 -13.35 -8.20 3.63
N VAL A 123 -13.97 -7.27 4.35
CA VAL A 123 -13.31 -6.05 4.84
C VAL A 123 -12.23 -6.40 5.87
N PHE A 124 -12.52 -7.31 6.80
CA PHE A 124 -11.56 -7.79 7.79
C PHE A 124 -10.35 -8.44 7.14
N LEU A 125 -10.53 -9.25 6.10
CA LEU A 125 -9.44 -9.89 5.37
C LEU A 125 -8.54 -8.88 4.64
N VAL A 126 -9.11 -7.81 4.07
CA VAL A 126 -8.32 -6.71 3.49
C VAL A 126 -7.47 -6.03 4.56
N PHE A 127 -8.07 -5.72 5.71
CA PHE A 127 -7.34 -5.18 6.86
C PHE A 127 -6.24 -6.12 7.34
N LEU A 128 -6.55 -7.40 7.52
CA LEU A 128 -5.61 -8.41 7.95
C LEU A 128 -4.45 -8.56 6.98
N ALA A 129 -4.71 -8.52 5.67
CA ALA A 129 -3.66 -8.54 4.65
C ALA A 129 -2.73 -7.32 4.77
N ALA A 130 -3.28 -6.11 4.96
CA ALA A 130 -2.48 -4.90 5.18
C ALA A 130 -1.67 -4.96 6.48
N PHE A 131 -2.27 -5.47 7.56
CA PHE A 131 -1.60 -5.66 8.84
C PHE A 131 -0.47 -6.70 8.74
N LEU A 132 -0.73 -7.86 8.13
CA LEU A 132 0.28 -8.90 7.93
C LEU A 132 1.41 -8.42 7.01
N PHE A 133 1.10 -7.63 5.97
CA PHE A 133 2.11 -7.01 5.13
C PHE A 133 3.10 -6.16 5.94
N ARG A 134 2.60 -5.44 6.96
CA ARG A 134 3.42 -4.60 7.85
C ARG A 134 4.16 -5.42 8.92
N VAL A 135 3.57 -6.50 9.40
CA VAL A 135 4.07 -7.28 10.55
C VAL A 135 4.97 -8.43 10.16
N VAL A 136 4.81 -9.01 8.98
CA VAL A 136 5.65 -10.10 8.45
C VAL A 136 6.69 -9.46 7.54
N PRO A 137 7.91 -9.15 8.02
CA PRO A 137 8.90 -8.47 7.22
C PRO A 137 9.90 -9.52 6.69
N PRO A 138 9.92 -9.85 5.39
CA PRO A 138 11.14 -10.38 4.81
C PRO A 138 12.01 -9.17 4.44
N HIS A 139 12.94 -8.85 5.33
CA HIS A 139 14.20 -8.13 5.11
C HIS A 139 14.23 -7.03 4.00
N THR A 140 14.32 -5.77 4.43
CA THR A 140 15.01 -4.66 3.73
C THR A 140 14.44 -4.18 2.36
N ILE A 141 13.47 -4.88 1.75
CA ILE A 141 12.96 -4.61 0.38
C ILE A 141 11.43 -4.36 0.37
N ALA A 142 10.86 -3.91 1.48
CA ALA A 142 9.40 -3.74 1.62
C ALA A 142 8.81 -2.76 0.59
N LEU A 143 9.51 -1.67 0.27
CA LEU A 143 9.00 -0.64 -0.65
C LEU A 143 8.91 -1.15 -2.10
N ILE A 144 9.96 -1.80 -2.58
CA ILE A 144 10.02 -2.35 -3.95
C ILE A 144 8.97 -3.46 -4.14
N ASN A 145 8.81 -4.31 -3.13
CA ASN A 145 7.75 -5.32 -3.12
C ASN A 145 6.35 -4.67 -3.13
N THR A 146 6.17 -3.54 -2.44
CA THR A 146 4.91 -2.78 -2.46
C THR A 146 4.60 -2.26 -3.86
N LEU A 147 5.57 -1.62 -4.53
CA LEU A 147 5.43 -1.11 -5.89
C LEU A 147 5.05 -2.24 -6.86
N PHE A 148 5.76 -3.37 -6.79
CA PHE A 148 5.51 -4.53 -7.63
C PHE A 148 4.10 -5.12 -7.43
N VAL A 149 3.64 -5.22 -6.17
CA VAL A 149 2.28 -5.69 -5.86
C VAL A 149 1.22 -4.72 -6.37
N ILE A 150 1.42 -3.41 -6.24
CA ILE A 150 0.50 -2.41 -6.79
C ILE A 150 0.46 -2.50 -8.32
N PHE A 151 1.62 -2.61 -8.96
CA PHE A 151 1.73 -2.81 -10.41
C PHE A 151 0.92 -4.03 -10.86
N LEU A 152 1.14 -5.20 -10.25
CA LEU A 152 0.41 -6.42 -10.58
C LEU A 152 -1.09 -6.27 -10.36
N PHE A 153 -1.51 -5.65 -9.25
CA PHE A 153 -2.92 -5.40 -8.98
C PHE A 153 -3.55 -4.53 -10.07
N LEU A 154 -2.92 -3.42 -10.43
CA LEU A 154 -3.42 -2.49 -11.44
C LEU A 154 -3.45 -3.11 -12.84
N LEU A 155 -2.44 -3.91 -13.19
CA LEU A 155 -2.39 -4.66 -14.43
C LEU A 155 -3.54 -5.67 -14.52
N ILE A 156 -3.71 -6.49 -13.49
CA ILE A 156 -4.82 -7.47 -13.44
C ILE A 156 -6.17 -6.75 -13.47
N TYR A 157 -6.31 -5.65 -12.72
CA TYR A 157 -7.51 -4.84 -12.73
C TYR A 157 -7.81 -4.26 -14.12
N HIS A 158 -6.79 -3.78 -14.84
CA HIS A 158 -6.91 -3.34 -16.23
C HIS A 158 -7.38 -4.48 -17.14
N LEU A 159 -6.72 -5.64 -17.08
CA LEU A 159 -7.07 -6.80 -17.89
C LEU A 159 -8.52 -7.27 -17.64
N TRP A 160 -8.99 -7.15 -16.41
CA TRP A 160 -10.33 -7.60 -16.04
C TRP A 160 -11.43 -6.57 -16.32
N ARG A 161 -11.14 -5.27 -16.22
CA ARG A 161 -12.13 -4.19 -16.34
C ARG A 161 -11.97 -3.30 -17.58
N GLY A 162 -10.94 -3.51 -18.40
CA GLY A 162 -10.60 -2.67 -19.56
C GLY A 162 -10.20 -1.22 -19.19
N ALA A 163 -9.83 -0.98 -17.93
CA ALA A 163 -9.63 0.37 -17.40
C ALA A 163 -8.26 0.94 -17.81
N LEU A 164 -8.18 1.72 -18.90
CA LEU A 164 -6.92 2.26 -19.41
C LEU A 164 -6.16 3.14 -18.41
N TRP A 165 -6.87 3.84 -17.51
CA TRP A 165 -6.23 4.63 -16.45
C TRP A 165 -5.43 3.77 -15.47
N ALA A 166 -5.85 2.51 -15.23
CA ALA A 166 -5.12 1.60 -14.34
C ALA A 166 -3.82 1.13 -14.99
N LEU A 167 -3.82 0.95 -16.32
CA LEU A 167 -2.61 0.67 -17.09
C LEU A 167 -1.67 1.88 -17.10
N ALA A 168 -2.20 3.09 -17.30
CA ALA A 168 -1.38 4.31 -17.24
C ALA A 168 -0.72 4.47 -15.86
N LEU A 169 -1.45 4.22 -14.76
CA LEU A 169 -0.86 4.20 -13.43
C LEU A 169 0.16 3.08 -13.27
N ALA A 170 -0.10 1.87 -13.76
CA ALA A 170 0.83 0.74 -13.71
C ALA A 170 2.14 1.02 -14.48
N VAL A 171 2.10 1.71 -15.62
CA VAL A 171 3.31 2.01 -16.40
C VAL A 171 4.17 3.12 -15.75
N LEU A 172 3.60 3.90 -14.85
CA LEU A 172 4.35 4.90 -14.05
C LEU A 172 5.10 4.26 -12.86
N TYR A 173 4.97 2.95 -12.65
CA TYR A 173 5.69 2.17 -11.65
C TYR A 173 7.04 1.64 -12.14
#